data_AF-A0A429I237-F1
#
_entry.id   AF-A0A429I237-F1
#
_cell.length_a   1.000
_cell.length_b   1.000
_cell.length_c   1.000
_cell.angle_alpha   90.00
_cell.angle_beta   90.00
_cell.angle_gamma   90.00
#
_symmetry.space_group_name_H-M   'P 1'
#
loop_
_entity.id
_entity.type
_entity.pdbx_description
1 polymer ?
#
loop_
_entity_poly.entity_id
_entity_poly.type
_entity_poly.pdbx_seq_one_letter_code
_entity_poly.pdbx_strand_id
1 'polypeptide(L)'
;PMVKVLHDAFGIERGVMTTIHGYTNDQSLLDSPHKDLRRARSAALSIIPTSTGAARAVGLVVPELAGALDGTAVRVPVEDGSLTDLTLVLRAEVSADEINSAFSEAADGPLNGILRVSRAPIVSRDVIGDPASCIFDPSLTQANGTLVKVFGWYDNEWGFSNRVIDTLELLTAR
;
A
#
# COMPACT_ATOMS: atom_id res chain seq x y z
N PRO A 1 -1.87 3.66 6.34
CA PRO A 1 -0.89 4.66 6.85
C PRO A 1 -0.56 5.75 5.81
N MET A 2 -0.14 5.39 4.58
CA MET A 2 0.27 6.36 3.55
C MET A 2 -0.75 7.48 3.29
N VAL A 3 -2.02 7.09 3.08
CA VAL A 3 -3.12 8.05 2.88
C VAL A 3 -3.27 9.01 4.05
N LYS A 4 -3.18 8.51 5.29
CA LYS A 4 -3.28 9.33 6.50
C LYS A 4 -2.18 10.40 6.54
N VAL A 5 -0.93 10.01 6.30
CA VAL A 5 0.22 10.95 6.29
C VAL A 5 -0.01 12.08 5.29
N LEU A 6 -0.36 11.75 4.05
CA LEU A 6 -0.56 12.75 2.99
C LEU A 6 -1.82 13.59 3.21
N HIS A 7 -2.89 13.00 3.74
CA HIS A 7 -4.13 13.71 4.01
C HIS A 7 -3.96 14.71 5.16
N ASP A 8 -3.37 14.27 6.27
CA ASP A 8 -3.17 15.11 7.44
C ASP A 8 -2.21 16.26 7.15
N ALA A 9 -1.14 16.03 6.37
CA ALA A 9 -0.14 17.03 6.06
C ALA A 9 -0.56 18.02 4.97
N PHE A 10 -1.21 17.54 3.90
CA PHE A 10 -1.39 18.31 2.67
C PHE A 10 -2.83 18.37 2.15
N GLY A 11 -3.72 17.54 2.69
CA GLY A 11 -5.07 17.37 2.20
C GLY A 11 -5.12 16.66 0.84
N ILE A 12 -5.94 15.62 0.74
CA ILE A 12 -6.16 14.87 -0.51
C ILE A 12 -7.44 15.37 -1.17
N GLU A 13 -7.40 15.64 -2.47
CA GLU A 13 -8.58 15.92 -3.28
C GLU A 13 -9.16 14.62 -3.86
N ARG A 14 -8.32 13.88 -4.61
CA ARG A 14 -8.67 12.60 -5.24
C ARG A 14 -7.43 11.83 -5.62
N GLY A 15 -7.57 10.57 -5.98
CA GLY A 15 -6.47 9.82 -6.55
C GLY A 15 -6.78 8.38 -6.88
N VAL A 16 -5.75 7.69 -7.35
CA VAL A 16 -5.83 6.29 -7.75
C VAL A 16 -4.69 5.50 -7.15
N MET A 17 -4.98 4.25 -6.83
CA MET A 17 -4.00 3.32 -6.28
C MET A 17 -3.87 2.10 -7.20
N THR A 18 -2.62 1.69 -7.45
CA THR A 18 -2.35 0.37 -8.01
C THR A 18 -1.58 -0.44 -6.99
N THR A 19 -2.07 -1.63 -6.67
CA THR A 19 -1.25 -2.59 -5.92
C THR A 19 -0.60 -3.58 -6.86
N ILE A 20 0.72 -3.66 -6.80
CA ILE A 20 1.53 -4.68 -7.44
C ILE A 20 1.75 -5.74 -6.38
N HIS A 21 0.99 -6.82 -6.47
CA HIS A 21 0.84 -7.73 -5.36
C HIS A 21 1.42 -9.10 -5.71
N GLY A 22 2.10 -9.74 -4.77
CA GLY A 22 2.42 -11.16 -4.86
C GLY A 22 1.18 -12.00 -5.13
N TYR A 23 1.34 -13.14 -5.80
CA TYR A 23 0.23 -14.07 -5.92
C TYR A 23 -0.06 -14.73 -4.56
N THR A 24 -1.29 -15.16 -4.38
CA THR A 24 -1.79 -15.80 -3.15
C THR A 24 -2.38 -17.16 -3.51
N ASN A 25 -2.84 -17.91 -2.51
CA ASN A 25 -3.58 -19.16 -2.70
C ASN A 25 -4.89 -19.01 -3.49
N ASP A 26 -5.32 -17.78 -3.75
CA ASP A 26 -6.51 -17.42 -4.52
C ASP A 26 -6.22 -17.41 -6.06
N GLN A 27 -4.95 -17.47 -6.47
CA GLN A 27 -4.55 -17.60 -7.89
C GLN A 27 -4.17 -19.05 -8.23
N SER A 28 -4.35 -19.42 -9.50
CA SER A 28 -4.11 -20.79 -9.96
C SER A 28 -2.63 -21.03 -10.29
N LEU A 29 -2.05 -22.13 -9.82
CA LEU A 29 -0.67 -22.51 -10.16
C LEU A 29 -0.52 -22.84 -11.65
N LEU A 30 -1.46 -23.63 -12.17
CA LEU A 30 -1.68 -23.89 -13.58
C LEU A 30 -3.06 -23.37 -13.97
N ASP A 31 -3.32 -23.24 -15.27
CA ASP A 31 -4.61 -22.78 -15.75
C ASP A 31 -5.75 -23.65 -15.18
N SER A 32 -6.69 -23.04 -14.45
CA SER A 32 -7.74 -23.75 -13.71
C SER A 32 -9.07 -22.96 -13.66
N PRO A 33 -10.23 -23.61 -13.49
CA PRO A 33 -11.52 -22.92 -13.46
C PRO A 33 -11.59 -21.86 -12.34
N HIS A 34 -11.98 -20.64 -12.69
CA HIS A 34 -12.15 -19.55 -11.74
C HIS A 34 -13.23 -18.56 -12.20
N LYS A 35 -13.96 -17.93 -11.26
CA LYS A 35 -15.04 -16.96 -11.57
C LYS A 35 -14.53 -15.70 -12.29
N ASP A 36 -13.32 -15.28 -11.97
CA ASP A 36 -12.56 -14.27 -12.70
C ASP A 36 -11.60 -15.01 -13.65
N LEU A 37 -11.90 -14.95 -14.95
CA LEU A 37 -11.14 -15.66 -15.99
C LEU A 37 -9.68 -15.19 -16.11
N ARG A 38 -9.33 -14.00 -15.62
CA ARG A 38 -7.92 -13.58 -15.58
C ARG A 38 -7.16 -14.37 -14.52
N ARG A 39 -7.79 -14.64 -13.39
CA ARG A 39 -7.24 -15.41 -12.27
C ARG A 39 -7.29 -16.92 -12.46
N ALA A 40 -7.97 -17.37 -13.51
CA ALA A 40 -7.91 -18.74 -14.01
C ALA A 40 -6.55 -19.07 -14.64
N ARG A 41 -5.68 -18.09 -14.90
CA ARG A 41 -4.39 -18.28 -15.58
C ARG A 41 -3.25 -18.52 -14.60
N SER A 42 -2.24 -19.25 -15.05
CA SER A 42 -1.06 -19.66 -14.29
C SER A 42 -0.32 -18.47 -13.65
N ALA A 43 -0.36 -18.38 -12.33
CA ALA A 43 0.10 -17.23 -11.53
C ALA A 43 1.61 -16.97 -11.65
N ALA A 44 2.42 -18.04 -11.59
CA ALA A 44 3.87 -17.94 -11.62
C ALA A 44 4.44 -17.52 -12.99
N LEU A 45 3.60 -17.38 -14.01
CA LEU A 45 4.00 -17.04 -15.38
C LEU A 45 3.23 -15.83 -15.94
N SER A 46 2.42 -15.16 -15.12
CA SER A 46 1.49 -14.13 -15.58
C SER A 46 1.52 -12.88 -14.72
N ILE A 47 1.36 -11.74 -15.39
CA ILE A 47 0.94 -10.48 -14.77
C ILE A 47 -0.58 -10.43 -14.90
N ILE A 48 -1.31 -10.53 -13.79
CA ILE A 48 -2.77 -10.73 -13.79
C ILE A 48 -3.48 -9.50 -13.22
N PRO A 49 -4.09 -8.66 -14.06
CA PRO A 49 -4.93 -7.56 -13.60
C PRO A 49 -6.19 -8.08 -12.90
N THR A 50 -6.56 -7.47 -11.78
CA THR A 50 -7.79 -7.80 -11.05
C THR A 50 -8.32 -6.59 -10.30
N SER A 51 -9.59 -6.63 -9.89
CA SER A 51 -10.18 -5.59 -9.05
C SER A 51 -9.65 -5.66 -7.62
N THR A 52 -9.59 -4.52 -6.93
CA THR A 52 -9.28 -4.46 -5.50
C THR A 52 -10.31 -3.65 -4.74
N GLY A 53 -10.62 -4.09 -3.52
CA GLY A 53 -11.44 -3.33 -2.58
C GLY A 53 -10.64 -2.33 -1.74
N ALA A 54 -9.31 -2.37 -1.79
CA ALA A 54 -8.45 -1.64 -0.85
C ALA A 54 -8.63 -0.12 -0.93
N ALA A 55 -8.73 0.46 -2.13
CA ALA A 55 -8.96 1.90 -2.28
C ALA A 55 -10.33 2.33 -1.73
N ARG A 56 -11.37 1.52 -1.95
CA ARG A 56 -12.72 1.77 -1.43
C ARG A 56 -12.78 1.66 0.10
N ALA A 57 -12.00 0.74 0.67
CA ALA A 57 -11.90 0.56 2.12
C ALA A 57 -11.31 1.79 2.81
N VAL A 58 -10.50 2.61 2.12
CA VAL A 58 -10.01 3.89 2.68
C VAL A 58 -11.17 4.78 3.10
N GLY A 59 -12.24 4.87 2.31
CA GLY A 59 -13.42 5.67 2.64
C GLY A 59 -14.17 5.20 3.90
N LEU A 60 -13.93 3.95 4.34
CA LEU A 60 -14.50 3.43 5.59
C LEU A 60 -13.68 3.84 6.81
N VAL A 61 -12.36 3.99 6.66
CA VAL A 61 -11.43 4.32 7.76
C VAL A 61 -11.10 5.80 7.84
N VAL A 62 -11.20 6.53 6.72
CA VAL A 62 -11.07 7.99 6.63
C VAL A 62 -12.31 8.52 5.90
N PRO A 63 -13.43 8.76 6.62
CA PRO A 63 -14.71 9.10 6.01
C PRO A 63 -14.68 10.34 5.11
N GLU A 64 -13.79 11.30 5.41
CA GLU A 64 -13.60 12.51 4.61
C GLU A 64 -13.10 12.22 3.18
N LEU A 65 -12.57 11.02 2.94
CA LEU A 65 -12.08 10.54 1.64
C LEU A 65 -13.02 9.51 1.00
N ALA A 66 -14.24 9.37 1.50
CA ALA A 66 -15.23 8.48 0.90
C ALA A 66 -15.48 8.83 -0.56
N GLY A 67 -15.19 7.88 -1.46
CA GLY A 67 -15.32 8.05 -2.91
C GLY A 67 -14.20 8.87 -3.58
N ALA A 68 -13.24 9.40 -2.82
CA ALA A 68 -12.13 10.18 -3.37
C ALA A 68 -11.03 9.29 -4.03
N LEU A 69 -10.93 8.03 -3.61
CA LEU A 69 -9.93 7.08 -4.08
C LEU A 69 -10.58 5.88 -4.77
N ASP A 70 -9.99 5.47 -5.90
CA ASP A 70 -10.27 4.20 -6.55
C ASP A 70 -8.97 3.44 -6.82
N GLY A 71 -9.04 2.18 -7.24
CA GLY A 71 -7.82 1.43 -7.49
C GLY A 71 -7.99 0.10 -8.22
N THR A 72 -6.84 -0.39 -8.68
CA THR A 72 -6.70 -1.68 -9.36
C THR A 72 -5.58 -2.49 -8.71
N ALA A 73 -5.60 -3.80 -8.90
CA ALA A 73 -4.51 -4.67 -8.51
C ALA A 73 -3.93 -5.37 -9.72
N VAL A 74 -2.65 -5.65 -9.65
CA VAL A 74 -1.93 -6.50 -10.59
C VAL A 74 -1.20 -7.56 -9.78
N ARG A 75 -1.55 -8.83 -9.99
CA ARG A 75 -0.81 -9.94 -9.40
C ARG A 75 0.43 -10.20 -10.26
N VAL A 76 1.58 -10.31 -9.63
CA VAL A 76 2.86 -10.56 -10.30
C VAL A 76 3.48 -11.88 -9.80
N PRO A 77 4.41 -12.49 -10.58
CA PRO A 77 5.04 -13.77 -10.23
C PRO A 77 6.05 -13.72 -9.07
N VAL A 78 5.67 -13.12 -7.94
CA VAL A 78 6.41 -13.14 -6.69
C VAL A 78 5.53 -13.71 -5.59
N GLU A 79 6.13 -14.46 -4.68
CA GLU A 79 5.43 -15.15 -3.59
C GLU A 79 4.95 -14.21 -2.48
N ASP A 80 5.68 -13.12 -2.24
CA ASP A 80 5.38 -12.12 -1.21
C ASP A 80 6.20 -10.84 -1.49
N GLY A 81 6.04 -9.81 -0.66
CA GLY A 81 6.72 -8.52 -0.80
C GLY A 81 6.02 -7.65 -1.84
N SER A 82 4.82 -7.20 -1.48
CA SER A 82 3.96 -6.39 -2.34
C SER A 82 4.30 -4.90 -2.28
N LEU A 83 3.86 -4.17 -3.30
CA LEU A 83 4.09 -2.74 -3.45
C LEU A 83 2.78 -2.01 -3.73
N THR A 84 2.56 -0.93 -2.99
CA THR A 84 1.50 0.04 -3.27
C THR A 84 2.09 1.21 -4.05
N ASP A 85 1.53 1.46 -5.23
CA ASP A 85 1.68 2.69 -6.00
C ASP A 85 0.45 3.57 -5.72
N LEU A 86 0.67 4.75 -5.13
CA LEU A 86 -0.39 5.70 -4.79
C LEU A 86 -0.13 7.04 -5.50
N THR A 87 -1.03 7.38 -6.43
CA THR A 87 -0.99 8.64 -7.18
C THR A 87 -2.16 9.52 -6.75
N LEU A 88 -1.88 10.75 -6.32
CA LEU A 88 -2.86 11.63 -5.69
C LEU A 88 -2.78 13.05 -6.26
N VAL A 89 -3.93 13.71 -6.30
CA VAL A 89 -4.04 15.17 -6.37
C VAL A 89 -4.25 15.68 -4.96
N LEU A 90 -3.34 16.54 -4.50
CA LEU A 90 -3.38 17.18 -3.19
C LEU A 90 -4.01 18.58 -3.29
N ARG A 91 -4.39 19.15 -2.14
CA ARG A 91 -4.97 20.50 -2.07
C ARG A 91 -3.92 21.61 -2.05
N ALA A 92 -2.67 21.26 -1.86
CA ALA A 92 -1.52 22.17 -1.87
C ALA A 92 -0.45 21.66 -2.84
N GLU A 93 0.33 22.58 -3.41
CA GLU A 93 1.56 22.24 -4.12
C GLU A 93 2.61 21.83 -3.10
N VAL A 94 3.32 20.73 -3.38
CA VAL A 94 4.31 20.16 -2.48
C VAL A 94 5.52 19.67 -3.25
N SER A 95 6.66 19.66 -2.58
CA SER A 95 7.90 19.06 -3.07
C SER A 95 8.05 17.60 -2.59
N ALA A 96 8.92 16.84 -3.26
CA ALA A 96 9.26 15.49 -2.82
C ALA A 96 9.91 15.48 -1.43
N ASP A 97 10.70 16.50 -1.09
CA ASP A 97 11.37 16.62 0.21
C ASP A 97 10.37 16.87 1.35
N GLU A 98 9.34 17.69 1.12
CA GLU A 98 8.25 17.90 2.09
C GLU A 98 7.45 16.62 2.33
N ILE A 99 7.13 15.88 1.25
CA ILE A 99 6.46 14.57 1.36
C ILE A 99 7.34 13.61 2.18
N ASN A 100 8.60 13.47 1.82
CA ASN A 100 9.53 12.56 2.48
C ASN A 100 9.73 12.93 3.97
N SER A 101 9.74 14.22 4.29
CA SER A 101 9.81 14.71 5.67
C SER A 101 8.55 14.35 6.46
N ALA A 102 7.36 14.57 5.90
CA ALA A 102 6.09 14.19 6.55
C ALA A 102 6.01 12.68 6.83
N PHE A 103 6.49 11.84 5.91
CA PHE A 103 6.57 10.39 6.13
C PHE A 103 7.58 10.02 7.23
N SER A 104 8.72 10.71 7.29
CA SER A 104 9.74 10.48 8.32
C SER A 104 9.21 10.87 9.70
N GLU A 105 8.59 12.04 9.84
CA GLU A 105 7.98 12.50 11.09
C GLU A 105 6.87 11.56 11.56
N ALA A 106 6.01 11.10 10.64
CA ALA A 106 4.94 10.17 10.98
C ALA A 106 5.48 8.79 11.43
N ALA A 107 6.53 8.29 10.77
CA ALA A 107 7.18 7.02 11.11
C ALA A 107 7.91 7.08 12.46
N ASP A 108 8.57 8.19 12.77
CA ASP A 108 9.27 8.38 14.04
C ASP A 108 8.31 8.72 15.20
N GLY A 109 7.11 9.21 14.89
CA GLY A 109 6.09 9.60 15.86
C GLY A 109 4.87 8.67 15.90
N PRO A 110 3.67 9.15 15.52
CA PRO A 110 2.41 8.47 15.81
C PRO A 110 2.21 7.14 15.07
N LEU A 111 2.99 6.86 14.02
CA LEU A 111 2.92 5.60 13.27
C LEU A 111 4.15 4.71 13.51
N ASN A 112 4.93 4.96 14.56
CA ASN A 112 6.05 4.11 14.92
C ASN A 112 5.60 2.64 15.08
N GLY A 113 6.35 1.71 14.48
CA GLY A 113 6.02 0.28 14.44
C GLY A 113 4.99 -0.11 13.37
N ILE A 114 4.24 0.85 12.81
CA ILE A 114 3.25 0.62 11.75
C ILE A 114 3.78 1.08 10.39
N LEU A 115 4.46 2.22 10.36
CA LEU A 115 5.10 2.83 9.20
C LEU A 115 6.60 2.89 9.44
N ARG A 116 7.37 2.44 8.46
CA ARG A 116 8.83 2.58 8.40
C ARG A 116 9.21 3.36 7.16
N VAL A 117 10.29 4.14 7.21
CA VAL A 117 10.88 4.76 6.02
C VAL A 117 12.14 3.98 5.63
N SER A 118 12.23 3.53 4.37
CA SER A 118 13.46 2.92 3.85
C SER A 118 14.49 3.97 3.50
N ARG A 119 15.76 3.67 3.78
CA ARG A 119 16.93 4.46 3.33
C ARG A 119 17.85 3.68 2.39
N ALA A 120 17.50 2.42 2.11
CA ALA A 120 18.27 1.51 1.27
C ALA A 120 17.52 1.26 -0.05
N PRO A 121 18.24 0.96 -1.15
CA PRO A 121 17.64 0.59 -2.44
C PRO A 121 17.10 -0.85 -2.36
N ILE A 122 15.98 -1.03 -1.67
CA ILE A 122 15.36 -2.32 -1.39
C ILE A 122 14.55 -2.84 -2.59
N VAL A 123 14.37 -4.17 -2.63
CA VAL A 123 13.45 -4.86 -3.55
C VAL A 123 12.41 -5.68 -2.78
N SER A 124 11.44 -6.29 -3.48
CA SER A 124 10.34 -7.04 -2.86
C SER A 124 10.81 -8.12 -1.87
N ARG A 125 11.92 -8.80 -2.16
CA ARG A 125 12.44 -9.86 -1.28
C ARG A 125 12.95 -9.33 0.06
N ASP A 126 13.45 -8.09 0.09
CA ASP A 126 14.06 -7.49 1.30
C ASP A 126 13.01 -7.10 2.35
N VAL A 127 11.72 -7.08 1.99
CA VAL A 127 10.64 -6.71 2.92
C VAL A 127 9.95 -7.91 3.55
N ILE A 128 10.24 -9.14 3.09
CA ILE A 128 9.63 -10.36 3.63
C ILE A 128 10.09 -10.56 5.08
N GLY A 129 9.12 -10.75 5.97
CA GLY A 129 9.32 -10.86 7.42
C GLY A 129 9.39 -9.52 8.15
N ASP A 130 9.26 -8.39 7.46
CA ASP A 130 9.17 -7.08 8.12
C ASP A 130 7.77 -6.91 8.73
N PRO A 131 7.66 -6.62 10.05
CA PRO A 131 6.36 -6.50 10.72
C PRO A 131 5.63 -5.18 10.41
N ALA A 132 6.26 -4.20 9.76
CA ALA A 132 5.61 -2.93 9.45
C ALA A 132 4.46 -3.12 8.44
N SER A 133 3.39 -2.35 8.58
CA SER A 133 2.29 -2.35 7.61
C SER A 133 2.62 -1.58 6.33
N CYS A 134 3.64 -0.74 6.37
CA CYS A 134 4.13 0.00 5.22
C CYS A 134 5.58 0.38 5.43
N ILE A 135 6.41 0.08 4.45
CA ILE A 135 7.79 0.54 4.34
C ILE A 135 7.79 1.55 3.18
N PHE A 136 7.71 2.82 3.52
CA PHE A 136 7.71 3.93 2.57
C PHE A 136 9.07 4.03 1.85
N ASP A 137 9.03 4.22 0.54
CA ASP A 137 10.21 4.37 -0.30
C ASP A 137 10.39 5.82 -0.78
N PRO A 138 11.20 6.63 -0.07
CA PRO A 138 11.39 8.04 -0.40
C PRO A 138 12.12 8.25 -1.73
N SER A 139 12.84 7.23 -2.22
CA SER A 139 13.60 7.34 -3.47
C SER A 139 12.71 7.34 -4.71
N LEU A 140 11.48 6.84 -4.56
CA LEU A 140 10.48 6.75 -5.62
C LEU A 140 9.45 7.89 -5.57
N THR A 141 9.55 8.80 -4.60
CA THR A 141 8.62 9.95 -4.46
C THR A 141 8.73 10.86 -5.67
N GLN A 142 7.58 11.18 -6.27
CA GLN A 142 7.47 12.15 -7.36
C GLN A 142 6.47 13.23 -6.95
N ALA A 143 6.83 14.48 -7.22
CA ALA A 143 5.97 15.62 -6.99
C ALA A 143 6.00 16.55 -8.20
N ASN A 144 4.82 16.93 -8.69
CA ASN A 144 4.63 17.85 -9.80
C ASN A 144 3.48 18.79 -9.48
N GLY A 145 3.77 19.84 -8.72
CA GLY A 145 2.76 20.74 -8.15
C GLY A 145 1.86 19.99 -7.17
N THR A 146 0.56 19.93 -7.46
CA THR A 146 -0.43 19.20 -6.64
C THR A 146 -0.52 17.71 -6.97
N LEU A 147 0.03 17.26 -8.11
CA LEU A 147 0.04 15.86 -8.50
C LEU A 147 1.27 15.16 -7.93
N VAL A 148 1.04 14.16 -7.08
CA VAL A 148 2.11 13.42 -6.41
C VAL A 148 1.98 11.93 -6.62
N LYS A 149 3.10 11.23 -6.52
CA LYS A 149 3.17 9.78 -6.58
C LYS A 149 4.12 9.26 -5.52
N VAL A 150 3.65 8.31 -4.72
CA VAL A 150 4.43 7.69 -3.65
C VAL A 150 4.30 6.17 -3.66
N PHE A 151 5.31 5.50 -3.10
CA PHE A 151 5.38 4.05 -3.06
C PHE A 151 5.59 3.54 -1.64
N GLY A 152 4.93 2.43 -1.31
CA GLY A 152 5.06 1.77 -0.02
C GLY A 152 5.08 0.25 -0.19
N TRP A 153 6.18 -0.36 0.25
CA TRP A 153 6.33 -1.81 0.29
C TRP A 153 5.64 -2.39 1.51
N TYR A 154 5.25 -3.65 1.43
CA TYR A 154 4.73 -4.39 2.57
C TYR A 154 4.85 -5.89 2.32
N ASP A 155 5.21 -6.63 3.35
CA ASP A 155 4.93 -8.06 3.43
C ASP A 155 3.40 -8.22 3.62
N ASN A 156 2.75 -8.88 2.68
CA ASN A 156 1.30 -8.97 2.67
C ASN A 156 0.73 -10.02 3.63
N GLU A 157 1.58 -10.90 4.17
CA GLU A 157 1.18 -11.92 5.15
C GLU A 157 1.59 -11.52 6.56
N TRP A 158 2.87 -11.23 6.77
CA TRP A 158 3.48 -10.97 8.06
C TRP A 158 3.05 -9.63 8.64
N GLY A 159 3.15 -8.55 7.86
CA GLY A 159 2.74 -7.22 8.30
C GLY A 159 1.26 -7.20 8.71
N PHE A 160 0.39 -7.86 7.95
CA PHE A 160 -1.03 -7.98 8.28
C PHE A 160 -1.28 -8.85 9.51
N SER A 161 -0.59 -9.99 9.64
CA SER A 161 -0.73 -10.88 10.79
C SER A 161 -0.37 -10.19 12.11
N ASN A 162 0.68 -9.36 12.12
CA ASN A 162 1.02 -8.55 13.29
C ASN A 162 -0.11 -7.55 13.62
N ARG A 163 -0.72 -6.89 12.63
CA ARG A 163 -1.87 -6.00 12.87
C ARG A 163 -3.09 -6.71 13.43
N VAL A 164 -3.31 -7.97 13.07
CA VAL A 164 -4.38 -8.79 13.67
C VAL A 164 -4.11 -8.98 15.16
N ILE A 165 -2.88 -9.31 15.54
CA ILE A 165 -2.48 -9.46 16.95
C ILE A 165 -2.68 -8.13 17.68
N ASP A 166 -2.14 -7.02 17.15
CA ASP A 166 -2.28 -5.68 17.76
C ASP A 166 -3.75 -5.31 17.96
N THR A 167 -4.62 -5.63 16.99
CA THR A 167 -6.06 -5.36 17.08
C THR A 167 -6.72 -6.20 18.17
N LEU A 168 -6.34 -7.48 18.32
CA LEU A 168 -6.86 -8.34 19.38
C LEU A 168 -6.41 -7.85 20.76
N GLU A 169 -5.17 -7.39 20.90
CA GLU A 169 -4.67 -6.78 22.13
C GLU A 169 -5.46 -5.52 22.49
N LEU A 170 -5.74 -4.64 21.51
CA LEU A 170 -6.59 -3.46 21.71
C LEU A 170 -8.02 -3.81 22.15
N LEU A 171 -8.60 -4.87 21.60
CA LEU A 171 -9.95 -5.32 21.96
C LEU A 171 -10.01 -6.01 23.34
N THR A 172 -8.88 -6.52 23.83
CA THR A 172 -8.80 -7.25 25.11
C THR A 172 -8.23 -6.41 26.25
N ALA A 173 -7.59 -5.28 25.95
CA ALA A 173 -7.22 -4.26 26.91
C ALA A 173 -8.48 -3.69 27.58
N ARG A 174 -8.68 -4.04 28.86
CA ARG A 174 -9.78 -3.57 29.71
C ARG A 174 -9.50 -2.18 30.27
#